data_AF-A0A4D6LN49-F1
#
_entry.id   AF-A0A4D6LN49-F1
#
_cell.length_a   1.000
_cell.length_b   1.000
_cell.length_c   1.000
_cell.angle_alpha   90.00
_cell.angle_beta   90.00
_cell.angle_gamma   90.00
#
_symmetry.space_group_name_H-M   'P 1'
#
loop_
_entity.id
_entity.type
_entity.pdbx_description
1 polymer ?
#
loop_
_entity_poly.entity_id
_entity_poly.type
_entity_poly.pdbx_seq_one_letter_code
_entity_poly.pdbx_strand_id
1 'polypeptide(L)'
;MPTLFAVVSSCMITATEMEATHVREKGLVEGSEHIAGGKQNEEVLKNIIATHPLYEVLIQSHINCLKVGLSEAEEFDDDALKKLVNSKSKATAGANTSELDQFMEAYCMALSKLKEAIEEPTKETNAFIRATYHELKQLEEVKHP
;
A
#
# COMPACT_ATOMS: atom_id res chain seq x y z
N MET A 1 3.53 -15.36 -11.96
CA MET A 1 3.58 -13.89 -12.03
C MET A 1 2.24 -13.17 -11.78
N PRO A 2 1.20 -13.23 -12.64
CA PRO A 2 -0.04 -12.44 -12.42
C PRO A 2 -0.80 -12.81 -11.12
N THR A 3 -0.79 -14.09 -10.74
CA THR A 3 -1.38 -14.56 -9.48
C THR A 3 -0.62 -14.03 -8.25
N LEU A 4 0.71 -13.93 -8.32
CA LEU A 4 1.52 -13.42 -7.22
C LEU A 4 1.28 -11.92 -7.02
N PHE A 5 1.23 -11.16 -8.12
CA PHE A 5 0.88 -9.75 -8.09
C PHE A 5 -0.52 -9.50 -7.51
N ALA A 6 -1.51 -10.29 -7.92
CA ALA A 6 -2.88 -10.19 -7.40
C ALA A 6 -2.97 -10.51 -5.91
N VAL A 7 -2.26 -11.54 -5.43
CA VAL A 7 -2.25 -11.94 -4.02
C VAL A 7 -1.50 -10.92 -3.16
N VAL A 8 -0.35 -10.43 -3.62
CA VAL A 8 0.41 -9.38 -2.92
C VAL A 8 -0.42 -8.10 -2.84
N SER A 9 -1.02 -7.66 -3.95
CA SER A 9 -1.90 -6.50 -3.99
C SER A 9 -3.12 -6.68 -3.08
N SER A 10 -3.76 -7.85 -3.08
CA SER A 10 -4.85 -8.17 -2.15
C SER A 10 -4.41 -8.10 -0.69
N CYS A 11 -3.23 -8.61 -0.34
CA CYS A 11 -2.68 -8.50 1.02
C CYS A 11 -2.43 -7.03 1.42
N MET A 12 -1.93 -6.20 0.50
CA MET A 12 -1.76 -4.76 0.74
C MET A 12 -3.10 -4.07 1.00
N ILE A 13 -4.09 -4.33 0.15
CA ILE A 13 -5.44 -3.74 0.23
C ILE A 13 -6.10 -4.14 1.56
N THR A 14 -6.06 -5.42 1.93
CA THR A 14 -6.63 -5.87 3.22
C THR A 14 -5.91 -5.28 4.43
N ALA A 15 -4.60 -5.01 4.31
CA ALA A 15 -3.83 -4.35 5.37
C ALA A 15 -4.22 -2.87 5.53
N THR A 16 -4.56 -2.19 4.43
CA THR A 16 -5.07 -0.82 4.45
C THR A 16 -6.55 -0.71 4.83
N GLU A 17 -7.38 -1.73 4.53
CA GLU A 17 -8.83 -1.73 4.79
C GLU A 17 -9.21 -2.11 6.24
N MET A 18 -8.31 -2.74 7.01
CA MET A 18 -8.59 -3.11 8.41
C MET A 18 -8.81 -1.88 9.34
N GLU A 19 -8.51 -0.67 8.87
CA GLU A 19 -8.77 0.60 9.56
C GLU A 19 -10.15 1.22 9.24
N ALA A 20 -10.95 0.65 8.33
CA ALA A 20 -12.22 1.27 7.90
C ALA A 20 -13.50 0.63 8.47
N THR A 21 -13.47 -0.51 9.16
CA THR A 21 -14.71 -1.12 9.72
C THR A 21 -14.51 -1.81 11.08
N HIS A 22 -14.73 -1.05 12.16
CA HIS A 22 -15.41 -1.60 13.33
C HIS A 22 -16.91 -1.60 13.04
N VAL A 23 -17.52 -2.77 12.79
CA VAL A 23 -18.93 -3.16 13.09
C VAL A 23 -19.27 -4.46 12.34
N ARG A 24 -19.34 -5.56 13.12
CA ARG A 24 -20.32 -6.68 13.08
C ARG A 24 -20.93 -7.09 11.72
N GLU A 25 -20.73 -8.35 11.33
CA GLU A 25 -21.85 -9.28 11.10
C GLU A 25 -21.43 -10.76 11.20
N LYS A 26 -22.14 -11.51 12.06
CA LYS A 26 -22.20 -12.98 12.04
C LYS A 26 -23.37 -13.36 11.13
N GLY A 27 -23.17 -14.23 10.14
CA GLY A 27 -24.27 -14.77 9.33
C GLY A 27 -23.86 -16.04 8.57
N LEU A 28 -24.48 -17.15 8.92
CA LEU A 28 -24.38 -18.49 8.32
C LEU A 28 -25.58 -18.71 7.37
N VAL A 29 -25.34 -19.31 6.19
CA VAL A 29 -26.12 -20.33 5.40
C VAL A 29 -25.90 -20.11 3.89
N GLU A 30 -25.05 -20.90 3.24
CA GLU A 30 -25.30 -22.13 2.42
C GLU A 30 -25.73 -21.88 0.96
N GLY A 31 -24.93 -22.42 0.02
CA GLY A 31 -25.22 -22.51 -1.41
C GLY A 31 -23.98 -22.92 -2.24
N SER A 32 -23.91 -24.21 -2.58
CA SER A 32 -22.94 -24.94 -3.46
C SER A 32 -22.61 -24.17 -4.78
N GLU A 33 -21.44 -24.22 -5.42
CA GLU A 33 -20.71 -25.40 -5.95
C GLU A 33 -19.20 -25.09 -6.20
N HIS A 34 -18.32 -26.02 -5.78
CA HIS A 34 -17.05 -26.44 -6.42
C HIS A 34 -15.91 -25.43 -6.74
N ILE A 35 -15.12 -24.97 -5.75
CA ILE A 35 -13.64 -24.75 -5.86
C ILE A 35 -13.01 -24.87 -4.44
N ALA A 36 -12.85 -26.08 -3.90
CA ALA A 36 -12.21 -26.26 -2.59
C ALA A 36 -10.67 -26.24 -2.69
N GLY A 37 -10.09 -26.58 -3.85
CA GLY A 37 -8.64 -26.69 -4.04
C GLY A 37 -7.89 -25.37 -4.26
N GLY A 38 -8.55 -24.32 -4.75
CA GLY A 38 -7.91 -23.05 -5.11
C GLY A 38 -7.70 -22.10 -3.93
N LYS A 39 -8.70 -21.97 -3.05
CA LYS A 39 -8.68 -21.02 -1.92
C LYS A 39 -7.62 -21.37 -0.86
N GLN A 40 -7.47 -22.66 -0.57
CA GLN A 40 -6.46 -23.16 0.37
C GLN A 40 -5.02 -22.91 -0.11
N ASN A 41 -4.77 -23.00 -1.42
CA ASN A 41 -3.46 -22.68 -1.99
C ASN A 41 -3.16 -21.17 -1.95
N GLU A 42 -4.19 -20.34 -2.13
CA GLU A 42 -4.09 -18.89 -2.01
C GLU A 42 -3.76 -18.46 -0.58
N GLU A 43 -4.41 -19.04 0.43
CA GLU A 43 -4.19 -18.71 1.83
C GLU A 43 -2.80 -19.13 2.32
N VAL A 44 -2.31 -20.28 1.86
CA VAL A 44 -0.92 -20.71 2.08
C VAL A 44 0.06 -19.71 1.45
N LEU A 45 -0.21 -19.25 0.23
CA LEU A 45 0.65 -18.27 -0.45
C LEU A 45 0.64 -16.92 0.27
N LYS A 46 -0.53 -16.45 0.74
CA LYS A 46 -0.65 -15.23 1.56
C LYS A 46 0.19 -15.33 2.83
N ASN A 47 0.14 -16.48 3.51
CA ASN A 47 0.94 -16.69 4.71
C ASN A 47 2.45 -16.70 4.42
N ILE A 48 2.88 -17.31 3.29
CA ILE A 48 4.29 -17.28 2.86
C ILE A 48 4.74 -15.83 2.57
N ILE A 49 3.90 -15.04 1.89
CA ILE A 49 4.18 -13.62 1.59
C ILE A 49 4.27 -12.80 2.89
N ALA A 50 3.28 -12.94 3.78
CA ALA A 50 3.20 -12.15 5.01
C ALA A 50 4.32 -12.45 6.02
N THR A 51 4.90 -13.66 5.98
CA THR A 51 6.04 -14.06 6.81
C THR A 51 7.39 -13.86 6.12
N HIS A 52 7.40 -13.23 4.95
CA HIS A 52 8.62 -13.01 4.18
C HIS A 52 9.48 -11.87 4.78
N PRO A 53 10.81 -12.02 4.89
CA PRO A 53 11.68 -10.98 5.46
C PRO A 53 11.59 -9.61 4.76
N LEU A 54 11.32 -9.62 3.44
CA LEU A 54 11.17 -8.39 2.64
C LEU A 54 9.74 -7.81 2.66
N TYR A 55 8.76 -8.47 3.27
CA TYR A 55 7.38 -7.99 3.28
C TYR A 55 7.26 -6.62 3.95
N GLU A 56 7.92 -6.44 5.10
CA GLU A 56 7.98 -5.16 5.82
C GLU A 56 8.57 -4.03 4.96
N VAL A 57 9.71 -4.29 4.31
CA VAL A 57 10.37 -3.33 3.41
C VAL A 57 9.46 -2.95 2.25
N LEU A 58 8.71 -3.93 1.73
CA LEU A 58 7.75 -3.71 0.67
C LEU A 58 6.61 -2.79 1.12
N ILE A 59 6.00 -3.04 2.29
CA ILE A 59 4.96 -2.16 2.86
C ILE A 59 5.49 -0.74 2.97
N GLN A 60 6.67 -0.57 3.56
CA GLN A 60 7.26 0.75 3.77
C GLN A 60 7.52 1.48 2.45
N SER A 61 8.05 0.78 1.45
CA SER A 61 8.32 1.35 0.12
C SER A 61 7.03 1.79 -0.56
N HIS A 62 5.96 1.00 -0.42
CA HIS A 62 4.65 1.31 -0.98
C HIS A 62 4.07 2.58 -0.35
N ILE A 63 4.13 2.68 0.98
CA ILE A 63 3.58 3.82 1.72
C ILE A 63 4.39 5.09 1.44
N ASN A 64 5.72 4.99 1.41
CA ASN A 64 6.56 6.11 1.03
C ASN A 64 6.24 6.63 -0.38
N CYS A 65 5.84 5.75 -1.31
CA CYS A 65 5.37 6.14 -2.63
C CYS A 65 4.00 6.83 -2.57
N LEU A 66 3.04 6.31 -1.79
CA LEU A 66 1.72 6.94 -1.61
C LEU A 66 1.80 8.32 -0.98
N LYS A 67 2.66 8.49 0.05
CA LYS A 67 2.86 9.77 0.76
C LYS A 67 3.27 10.91 -0.17
N VAL A 68 3.89 10.62 -1.32
CA VAL A 68 4.24 11.65 -2.30
C VAL A 68 3.00 12.29 -2.93
N GLY A 69 1.92 11.54 -3.11
CA GLY A 69 0.68 12.01 -3.74
C GLY A 69 -0.32 12.66 -2.78
N LEU A 70 -0.07 12.60 -1.49
CA LEU A 70 -0.97 13.15 -0.47
C LEU A 70 -0.63 14.60 -0.17
N SER A 71 -1.65 15.39 0.07
CA SER A 71 -1.48 16.76 0.56
C SER A 71 -1.00 16.73 2.02
N GLU A 72 -0.31 17.78 2.46
CA GLU A 72 0.16 17.93 3.86
C GLU A 72 -0.99 17.84 4.90
N ALA A 73 -2.25 17.98 4.46
CA ALA A 73 -3.44 17.86 5.30
C ALA A 73 -3.95 16.41 5.49
N GLU A 74 -3.48 15.46 4.67
CA GLU A 74 -3.86 14.04 4.77
C GLU A 74 -2.72 13.29 5.47
N GLU A 75 -2.76 13.27 6.80
CA GLU A 75 -1.81 12.52 7.62
C GLU A 75 -2.12 11.02 7.52
N PHE A 76 -1.12 10.23 7.10
CA PHE A 76 -1.18 8.78 7.24
C PHE A 76 -1.06 8.44 8.73
N ASP A 77 -1.90 7.54 9.25
CA ASP A 77 -1.75 7.03 10.61
C ASP A 77 -0.47 6.15 10.69
N ASP A 78 0.65 6.81 10.98
CA ASP A 78 1.97 6.20 11.14
C ASP A 78 2.02 5.24 12.35
N ASP A 79 1.06 5.29 13.29
CA ASP A 79 1.03 4.43 14.49
C ASP A 79 0.31 3.09 14.23
N ALA A 80 -0.83 3.12 13.51
CA ALA A 80 -1.48 1.93 13.00
C ALA A 80 -0.52 1.07 12.14
N LEU A 81 0.35 1.75 11.40
CA LEU A 81 1.32 1.12 10.50
C LEU A 81 2.49 0.44 11.22
N LYS A 82 3.09 1.08 12.24
CA LYS A 82 4.16 0.48 13.04
C LYS A 82 3.71 -0.83 13.69
N LYS A 83 2.43 -0.92 14.07
CA LYS A 83 1.83 -2.11 14.67
C LYS A 83 1.72 -3.29 13.68
N LEU A 84 1.50 -3.01 12.40
CA LEU A 84 1.50 -4.02 11.32
C LEU A 84 2.89 -4.57 11.05
N VAL A 85 3.89 -3.69 11.09
CA VAL A 85 5.30 -3.95 10.79
C VAL A 85 6.01 -4.81 11.86
N ASN A 86 5.63 -4.70 13.14
CA ASN A 86 6.40 -5.26 14.25
C ASN A 86 6.29 -6.81 14.46
N SER A 87 5.84 -7.55 13.46
CA SER A 87 5.66 -9.01 13.49
C SER A 87 6.95 -9.75 13.14
N LYS A 88 7.85 -9.90 14.12
CA LYS A 88 9.09 -10.68 13.97
C LYS A 88 8.77 -12.15 13.67
N SER A 89 8.99 -12.60 12.43
CA SER A 89 8.91 -14.01 12.07
C SER A 89 10.25 -14.51 11.53
N LYS A 90 10.65 -15.70 12.01
CA LYS A 90 11.91 -16.36 11.63
C LYS A 90 11.64 -17.25 10.43
N ALA A 91 12.13 -16.84 9.25
CA ALA A 91 11.92 -17.58 8.01
C ALA A 91 12.65 -18.93 8.01
N THR A 92 11.97 -19.99 7.61
CA THR A 92 12.57 -21.28 7.21
C THR A 92 12.58 -21.34 5.69
N ALA A 93 13.78 -21.32 5.08
CA ALA A 93 13.94 -21.33 3.63
C ALA A 93 13.46 -22.66 3.01
N GLY A 94 12.49 -22.58 2.09
CA GLY A 94 12.03 -23.68 1.24
C GLY A 94 12.33 -23.42 -0.23
N ALA A 95 12.26 -24.46 -1.07
CA ALA A 95 12.72 -24.45 -2.48
C ALA A 95 12.00 -23.48 -3.44
N ASN A 96 10.93 -22.81 -3.00
CA ASN A 96 10.13 -21.85 -3.80
C ASN A 96 10.46 -20.37 -3.47
N THR A 97 11.50 -20.12 -2.68
CA THR A 97 11.88 -18.80 -2.16
C THR A 97 12.45 -17.88 -3.24
N SER A 98 13.25 -18.38 -4.18
CA SER A 98 13.96 -17.52 -5.14
C SER A 98 13.07 -16.69 -6.08
N GLU A 99 11.92 -17.21 -6.54
CA GLU A 99 11.00 -16.43 -7.40
C GLU A 99 10.30 -15.35 -6.58
N LEU A 100 9.90 -15.68 -5.34
CA LEU A 100 9.28 -14.73 -4.42
C LEU A 100 10.27 -13.65 -3.98
N ASP A 101 11.52 -14.02 -3.67
CA ASP A 101 12.62 -13.10 -3.34
C ASP A 101 12.81 -12.09 -4.48
N GLN A 102 12.98 -12.59 -5.71
CA GLN A 102 13.15 -11.76 -6.89
C GLN A 102 11.94 -10.84 -7.13
N PHE A 103 10.72 -11.34 -6.90
CA PHE A 103 9.51 -10.54 -6.99
C PHE A 103 9.49 -9.42 -5.94
N MET A 104 9.77 -9.75 -4.67
CA MET A 104 9.77 -8.78 -3.57
C MET A 104 10.79 -7.67 -3.82
N GLU A 105 12.01 -8.01 -4.25
CA GLU A 105 13.06 -7.06 -4.60
C GLU A 105 12.67 -6.18 -5.79
N ALA A 106 12.20 -6.79 -6.88
CA ALA A 106 11.79 -6.07 -8.08
C ALA A 106 10.64 -5.10 -7.79
N TYR A 107 9.71 -5.49 -6.92
CA TYR A 107 8.56 -4.66 -6.56
C TYR A 107 8.97 -3.49 -5.64
N CYS A 108 9.83 -3.71 -4.64
CA CYS A 108 10.40 -2.63 -3.84
C CYS A 108 11.18 -1.62 -4.71
N MET A 109 11.98 -2.11 -5.66
CA MET A 109 12.73 -1.28 -6.59
C MET A 109 11.80 -0.48 -7.52
N ALA A 110 10.73 -1.11 -8.03
CA ALA A 110 9.74 -0.41 -8.86
C ALA A 110 9.03 0.71 -8.10
N LEU A 111 8.65 0.48 -6.85
CA LEU A 111 8.04 1.50 -5.98
C LEU A 111 9.00 2.65 -5.68
N SER A 112 10.28 2.34 -5.44
CA SER A 112 11.31 3.37 -5.21
C SER A 112 11.50 4.25 -6.44
N LYS A 113 11.60 3.65 -7.63
CA LYS A 113 11.69 4.39 -8.91
C LYS A 113 10.44 5.21 -9.20
N LEU A 114 9.26 4.66 -8.90
CA LEU A 114 8.00 5.37 -9.06
C LEU A 114 7.98 6.60 -8.15
N LYS A 115 8.29 6.43 -6.86
CA LYS A 115 8.40 7.52 -5.89
C LYS A 115 9.31 8.63 -6.41
N GLU A 116 10.54 8.31 -6.80
CA GLU A 116 11.50 9.28 -7.36
C GLU A 116 10.94 10.01 -8.59
N ALA A 117 10.27 9.28 -9.48
CA ALA A 117 9.71 9.85 -10.70
C ALA A 117 8.52 10.80 -10.45
N ILE A 118 7.73 10.59 -9.39
CA ILE A 118 6.53 11.40 -9.10
C ILE A 118 6.76 12.50 -8.06
N GLU A 119 7.87 12.47 -7.32
CA GLU A 119 8.12 13.38 -6.21
C GLU A 119 8.32 14.83 -6.66
N GLU A 120 9.24 15.08 -7.58
CA GLU A 120 9.46 16.44 -8.08
C GLU A 120 8.25 16.99 -8.85
N PRO A 121 7.62 16.26 -9.79
CA PRO A 121 6.41 16.74 -10.46
C PRO A 121 5.27 17.11 -9.50
N THR A 122 5.10 16.35 -8.41
CA THR A 122 4.08 16.64 -7.40
C THR A 122 4.41 17.91 -6.62
N LYS A 123 5.69 18.11 -6.23
CA LYS A 123 6.14 19.34 -5.56
C LYS A 123 5.94 20.57 -6.45
N GLU A 124 6.35 20.47 -7.71
CA GLU A 124 6.21 21.54 -8.70
C GLU A 124 4.74 21.92 -8.92
N THR A 125 3.86 20.92 -9.07
CA THR A 125 2.42 21.13 -9.25
C THR A 125 1.81 21.83 -8.03
N ASN A 126 2.14 21.37 -6.82
CA ASN A 126 1.66 22.01 -5.59
C ASN A 126 2.17 23.44 -5.44
N ALA A 127 3.43 23.71 -5.80
CA ALA A 127 3.99 25.06 -5.78
C ALA A 127 3.28 25.98 -6.78
N PHE A 128 3.02 25.49 -8.00
CA PHE A 128 2.25 26.21 -9.01
C PHE A 128 0.85 26.56 -8.51
N ILE A 129 0.11 25.57 -7.99
CA ILE A 129 -1.24 25.77 -7.45
C ILE A 129 -1.25 26.83 -6.34
N ARG A 130 -0.31 26.74 -5.38
CA ARG A 130 -0.19 27.74 -4.30
C ARG A 130 0.09 29.15 -4.82
N ALA A 131 0.99 29.27 -5.80
CA ALA A 131 1.29 30.56 -6.42
C ALA A 131 0.05 31.15 -7.12
N THR A 132 -0.70 30.35 -7.86
CA THR A 132 -1.94 30.78 -8.52
C THR A 132 -2.98 31.26 -7.49
N TYR A 133 -3.22 30.51 -6.42
CA TYR A 133 -4.16 30.94 -5.37
C TYR A 133 -3.70 32.23 -4.69
N HIS A 134 -2.39 32.42 -4.48
CA HIS A 134 -1.84 33.64 -3.90
C HIS A 134 -2.04 34.86 -4.81
N GLU A 135 -1.88 34.73 -6.13
CA GLU A 135 -2.16 35.81 -7.09
C GLU A 135 -3.65 36.16 -7.14
N LEU A 136 -4.53 35.15 -7.17
CA LEU A 136 -5.98 35.35 -7.17
C LEU A 136 -6.46 36.10 -5.92
N LYS A 137 -5.92 35.76 -4.74
CA LYS A 137 -6.25 36.43 -3.48
C LYS A 137 -5.87 37.90 -3.48
N GLN A 138 -4.69 38.25 -3.99
CA GLN A 138 -4.26 39.65 -4.11
C GLN A 138 -5.18 40.47 -5.02
N LEU A 139 -5.66 39.87 -6.13
CA LEU A 139 -6.60 40.54 -7.03
C LEU A 139 -7.97 40.77 -6.39
N GLU A 140 -8.41 39.86 -5.52
CA GLU A 140 -9.66 40.01 -4.77
C GLU A 140 -9.58 41.14 -3.74
N GLU A 141 -8.46 41.24 -3.01
CA GLU A 141 -8.23 42.29 -2.01
C GLU A 141 -8.15 43.70 -2.63
N VAL A 142 -7.59 43.82 -3.84
CA VAL A 142 -7.54 45.10 -4.59
C VAL A 142 -8.93 45.56 -5.04
N LYS A 143 -9.92 44.66 -5.13
CA LYS A 143 -11.29 44.99 -5.56
C LYS A 143 -12.17 45.55 -4.42
N HIS A 144 -11.74 45.45 -3.17
CA HIS A 144 -12.41 46.03 -2.00
C HIS A 144 -11.52 47.09 -1.33
N PRO A 145 -11.46 48.34 -1.84
CA PRO A 145 -10.90 49.47 -1.11
C PRO A 145 -11.77 49.90 0.09
#